data_AF-A0A6C0HWQ2-F1
#
_entry.id   AF-A0A6C0HWQ2-F1
#
_cell.length_a   1.000
_cell.length_b   1.000
_cell.length_c   1.000
_cell.angle_alpha   90.00
_cell.angle_beta   90.00
_cell.angle_gamma   90.00
#
_symmetry.space_group_name_H-M   'P 1'
#
loop_
_entity.id
_entity.type
_entity.pdbx_description
1 polymer ?
#
loop_
_entity_poly.entity_id
_entity_poly.type
_entity_poly.pdbx_seq_one_letter_code
_entity_poly.pdbx_strand_id
1 'polypeptide(L)'
;MMKSINITLNLQTIKREDEIEIEVAGILMNYNKKNYIISVHQGLPIKSIIINNKTYSDYIICAWCDLIIIPSNDSFSNLFVFKQFVKKQMDPLDKLFINNNKAKFINHDFMEIGMIPNNPIIMYNKLEIDNKNNNILSGQPIYNMQDKLAGMVSRIDENHIYTIPTNYILNALNKKDNTIIYSLNEDINNIQKINNYKVICGKIYCSLHKMYISVDSYIIINSDNIVSLLLKNGRTINPVLNTTNNYNNNYNYNYNNNYNNNLIIKDNVIKFSSGFLHLLKLLGDTCLIKKILMNNINYEYVISNDIIS
;
A
#
# COMPACT_ATOMS: atom_id res chain seq x y z
N MET A 1 17.37 16.69 11.54
CA MET A 1 16.62 16.45 10.28
C MET A 1 16.43 14.95 10.15
N MET A 2 15.19 14.45 10.20
CA MET A 2 14.93 13.03 9.95
C MET A 2 15.25 12.74 8.49
N LYS A 3 16.27 11.92 8.23
CA LYS A 3 16.62 11.48 6.89
C LYS A 3 16.03 10.09 6.66
N SER A 4 15.24 9.94 5.60
CA SER A 4 14.90 8.64 5.04
C SER A 4 16.12 8.03 4.35
N ILE A 5 16.11 6.72 4.20
CA ILE A 5 17.04 5.99 3.36
C ILE A 5 16.49 5.96 1.94
N ASN A 6 17.35 6.13 0.93
CA ASN A 6 16.98 5.86 -0.45
C ASN A 6 17.13 4.36 -0.73
N ILE A 7 16.11 3.77 -1.31
CA ILE A 7 16.03 2.34 -1.61
C ILE A 7 15.67 2.22 -3.08
N THR A 8 16.42 1.40 -3.80
CA THR A 8 16.13 1.06 -5.19
C THR A 8 15.49 -0.32 -5.23
N LEU A 9 14.32 -0.41 -5.87
CA LEU A 9 13.61 -1.65 -6.13
C LEU A 9 13.87 -2.06 -7.58
N ASN A 10 14.52 -3.20 -7.78
CA ASN A 10 14.71 -3.77 -9.11
C ASN A 10 13.52 -4.68 -9.39
N LEU A 11 12.83 -4.47 -10.50
CA LEU A 11 11.62 -5.20 -10.84
C LEU A 11 11.92 -6.49 -11.62
N GLN A 12 11.11 -7.51 -11.38
CA GLN A 12 11.10 -8.73 -12.18
C GLN A 12 10.43 -8.44 -13.53
N THR A 13 11.12 -8.75 -14.63
CA THR A 13 10.58 -8.63 -16.00
C THR A 13 10.51 -10.02 -16.65
N ILE A 14 9.47 -10.26 -17.46
CA ILE A 14 9.20 -11.58 -18.06
C ILE A 14 10.06 -11.82 -19.32
N LYS A 15 10.55 -10.76 -19.98
CA LYS A 15 11.10 -10.86 -21.35
C LYS A 15 12.35 -10.00 -21.64
N ARG A 16 13.06 -9.46 -20.64
CA ARG A 16 14.24 -8.60 -20.90
C ARG A 16 15.42 -8.89 -19.97
N GLU A 17 16.62 -8.64 -20.50
CA GLU A 17 17.87 -8.51 -19.74
C GLU A 17 17.99 -7.14 -19.02
N ASP A 18 17.21 -6.13 -19.43
CA ASP A 18 17.21 -4.80 -18.81
C ASP A 18 16.54 -4.83 -17.42
N GLU A 19 17.24 -4.33 -16.41
CA GLU A 19 16.69 -4.14 -15.06
C GLU A 19 15.91 -2.82 -14.99
N ILE A 20 14.65 -2.86 -14.55
CA ILE A 20 13.85 -1.66 -14.26
C ILE A 20 14.05 -1.34 -12.79
N GLU A 21 14.51 -0.13 -12.50
CA GLU A 21 14.79 0.36 -11.16
C GLU A 21 13.78 1.44 -10.75
N ILE A 22 13.27 1.35 -9.52
CA ILE A 22 12.37 2.35 -8.93
C ILE A 22 12.96 2.81 -7.61
N GLU A 23 13.08 4.12 -7.44
CA GLU A 23 13.48 4.72 -6.17
C GLU A 23 12.29 4.93 -5.25
N VAL A 24 12.41 4.42 -4.03
CA VAL A 24 11.50 4.69 -2.91
C VAL A 24 12.31 5.11 -1.70
N ALA A 25 11.67 5.79 -0.77
CA ALA A 25 12.24 6.02 0.54
C ALA A 25 12.06 4.78 1.44
N GLY A 26 12.83 4.74 2.51
CA GLY A 26 12.61 3.83 3.62
C GLY A 26 13.01 4.43 4.95
N ILE A 27 12.62 3.73 6.00
CA ILE A 27 12.85 4.13 7.38
C ILE A 27 13.67 3.07 8.10
N LEU A 28 14.47 3.52 9.07
CA LEU A 28 15.06 2.64 10.06
C LEU A 28 14.21 2.59 11.30
N MET A 29 14.03 1.38 11.80
CA MET A 29 13.21 1.13 12.97
C MET A 29 13.89 0.12 13.86
N ASN A 30 13.83 0.36 15.17
CA ASN A 30 14.13 -0.65 16.17
C ASN A 30 12.84 -1.09 16.86
N TYR A 31 12.53 -2.38 16.75
CA TYR A 31 11.34 -2.96 17.34
C TYR A 31 11.71 -4.31 17.96
N ASN A 32 11.28 -4.56 19.20
CA ASN A 32 11.64 -5.77 19.96
C ASN A 32 13.15 -6.10 19.95
N LYS A 33 13.99 -5.08 20.12
CA LYS A 33 15.47 -5.16 20.12
C LYS A 33 16.10 -5.61 18.78
N LYS A 34 15.32 -5.63 17.69
CA LYS A 34 15.81 -5.91 16.33
C LYS A 34 15.70 -4.66 15.46
N ASN A 35 16.62 -4.52 14.51
CA ASN A 35 16.61 -3.42 13.54
C ASN A 35 15.99 -3.88 12.22
N TYR A 36 15.24 -2.98 11.61
CA TYR A 36 14.57 -3.20 10.35
C TYR A 36 14.71 -1.95 9.47
N ILE A 37 14.88 -2.19 8.18
CA ILE A 37 14.57 -1.19 7.16
C ILE A 37 13.16 -1.50 6.66
N ILE A 38 12.28 -0.50 6.69
CA ILE A 38 10.91 -0.63 6.20
C ILE A 38 10.70 0.31 5.03
N SER A 39 10.04 -0.18 3.98
CA SER A 39 9.70 0.58 2.78
C SER A 39 8.35 0.13 2.25
N VAL A 40 7.95 0.64 1.07
CA VAL A 40 6.70 0.26 0.40
C VAL A 40 6.98 -0.40 -0.95
N HIS A 41 6.16 -1.38 -1.33
CA HIS A 41 6.25 -2.06 -2.64
C HIS A 41 5.19 -1.61 -3.64
N GLN A 42 4.09 -1.01 -3.20
CA GLN A 42 3.01 -0.52 -4.08
C GLN A 42 2.45 -1.56 -5.07
N GLY A 43 2.49 -2.86 -4.72
CA GLY A 43 2.03 -3.95 -5.58
C GLY A 43 2.98 -4.32 -6.73
N LEU A 44 4.21 -3.80 -6.73
CA LEU A 44 5.20 -4.03 -7.78
C LEU A 44 5.87 -5.42 -7.67
N PRO A 45 6.19 -6.08 -8.79
CA PRO A 45 6.89 -7.36 -8.79
C PRO A 45 8.39 -7.14 -8.55
N ILE A 46 8.82 -7.20 -7.29
CA ILE A 46 10.20 -6.92 -6.89
C ILE A 46 11.07 -8.18 -7.09
N LYS A 47 12.20 -8.02 -7.78
CA LYS A 47 13.26 -9.02 -7.96
C LYS A 47 14.32 -8.89 -6.85
N SER A 48 14.84 -7.69 -6.66
CA SER A 48 15.86 -7.40 -5.65
C SER A 48 15.74 -5.98 -5.11
N ILE A 49 16.36 -5.74 -3.96
CA ILE A 49 16.36 -4.44 -3.30
C ILE A 49 17.81 -4.00 -3.14
N ILE A 50 18.12 -2.76 -3.51
CA ILE A 50 19.45 -2.18 -3.38
C ILE A 50 19.39 -1.00 -2.41
N ILE A 51 20.29 -1.00 -1.43
CA ILE A 51 20.45 0.07 -0.44
C ILE A 51 21.93 0.36 -0.29
N ASN A 52 22.34 1.62 -0.51
CA ASN A 52 23.75 2.02 -0.47
C ASN A 52 24.67 1.10 -1.32
N ASN A 53 24.24 0.78 -2.55
CA ASN A 53 24.93 -0.12 -3.48
C ASN A 53 25.09 -1.57 -3.00
N LYS A 54 24.38 -1.98 -1.95
CA LYS A 54 24.31 -3.37 -1.48
C LYS A 54 22.97 -3.98 -1.84
N THR A 55 23.00 -5.13 -2.49
CA THR A 55 21.81 -5.91 -2.80
C THR A 55 21.37 -6.73 -1.59
N TYR A 56 20.08 -6.66 -1.25
CA TYR A 56 19.42 -7.44 -0.21
C TYR A 56 18.53 -8.50 -0.87
N SER A 57 18.84 -9.77 -0.63
CA SER A 57 18.01 -10.91 -1.01
C SER A 57 16.95 -11.26 0.03
N ASP A 58 17.25 -10.97 1.30
CA ASP A 58 16.43 -11.38 2.43
C ASP A 58 15.49 -10.25 2.82
N TYR A 59 14.30 -10.27 2.24
CA TYR A 59 13.23 -9.32 2.54
C TYR A 59 11.87 -10.00 2.53
N ILE A 60 10.91 -9.38 3.22
CA ILE A 60 9.53 -9.85 3.30
C ILE A 60 8.65 -8.83 2.59
N ILE A 61 7.95 -9.28 1.54
CA ILE A 61 6.87 -8.51 0.92
C ILE A 61 5.60 -8.78 1.73
N CYS A 62 5.02 -7.73 2.30
CA CYS A 62 3.75 -7.79 3.00
C CYS A 62 2.62 -7.60 1.98
N ALA A 63 2.09 -8.73 1.50
CA ALA A 63 1.05 -8.76 0.48
C ALA A 63 -0.23 -8.02 0.90
N TRP A 64 -0.44 -7.83 2.20
CA TRP A 64 -1.68 -7.31 2.76
C TRP A 64 -1.65 -5.80 3.11
N CYS A 65 -0.50 -5.14 3.09
CA CYS A 65 -0.39 -3.73 3.52
C CYS A 65 0.68 -2.89 2.81
N ASP A 66 1.07 -3.27 1.60
CA ASP A 66 2.03 -2.53 0.77
C ASP A 66 3.45 -2.37 1.34
N LEU A 67 3.79 -3.06 2.43
CA LEU A 67 5.08 -2.94 3.11
C LEU A 67 6.13 -3.92 2.61
N ILE A 68 7.38 -3.46 2.61
CA ILE A 68 8.57 -4.30 2.52
C ILE A 68 9.28 -4.23 3.87
N ILE A 69 9.67 -5.39 4.40
CA ILE A 69 10.44 -5.51 5.64
C ILE A 69 11.78 -6.15 5.33
N ILE A 70 12.86 -5.46 5.65
CA ILE A 70 14.23 -5.93 5.46
C ILE A 70 14.87 -6.01 6.84
N PRO A 71 15.03 -7.21 7.42
CA PRO A 71 15.82 -7.39 8.63
C PRO A 71 17.23 -6.86 8.40
N SER A 72 17.75 -6.06 9.33
CA SER A 72 19.11 -5.54 9.20
C SER A 72 19.91 -5.73 10.48
N ASN A 73 21.12 -6.24 10.33
CA ASN A 73 22.14 -6.28 11.37
C ASN A 73 23.16 -5.13 11.22
N ASP A 74 22.96 -4.26 10.23
CA ASP A 74 23.90 -3.20 9.93
C ASP A 74 23.83 -2.11 11.03
N SER A 75 24.97 -1.49 11.31
CA SER A 75 25.06 -0.35 12.24
C SER A 75 24.76 0.94 11.49
N PHE A 76 23.72 1.66 11.91
CA PHE A 76 23.28 2.91 11.28
C PHE A 76 23.57 4.13 12.15
N SER A 77 24.82 4.28 12.61
CA SER A 77 25.21 5.32 13.59
C SER A 77 24.86 6.77 13.18
N ASN A 78 24.70 7.04 11.89
CA ASN A 78 24.44 8.38 11.35
C ASN A 78 22.99 8.62 10.87
N LEU A 79 22.08 7.65 11.06
CA LEU A 79 20.71 7.75 10.59
C LEU A 79 19.73 7.73 11.76
N PHE A 80 18.60 8.41 11.59
CA PHE A 80 17.55 8.42 12.61
C PHE A 80 16.87 7.05 12.64
N VAL A 81 16.77 6.46 13.84
CA VAL A 81 16.11 5.17 14.05
C VAL A 81 14.86 5.37 14.88
N PHE A 82 13.69 5.06 14.31
CA PHE A 82 12.43 5.10 15.03
C PHE A 82 12.41 4.00 16.10
N LYS A 83 12.36 4.42 17.36
CA LYS A 83 12.21 3.56 18.55
C LYS A 83 10.84 3.72 19.22
N GLN A 84 10.10 4.76 18.82
CA GLN A 84 8.81 5.11 19.39
C GLN A 84 7.77 5.25 18.28
N PHE A 85 6.56 4.81 18.60
CA PHE A 85 5.49 4.62 17.64
C PHE A 85 4.20 5.21 18.20
N VAL A 86 3.44 5.91 17.36
CA VAL A 86 2.09 6.34 17.71
C VAL A 86 1.20 5.10 17.72
N LYS A 87 0.61 4.80 18.88
CA LYS A 87 -0.29 3.65 19.08
C LYS A 87 -1.76 4.00 18.92
N LYS A 88 -2.09 5.29 19.00
CA LYS A 88 -3.45 5.81 18.80
C LYS A 88 -3.63 6.15 17.33
N GLN A 89 -4.87 6.31 16.91
CA GLN A 89 -5.15 6.86 15.58
C GLN A 89 -4.70 8.31 15.50
N MET A 90 -4.43 8.74 14.27
CA MET A 90 -4.25 10.16 13.97
C MET A 90 -5.57 10.89 14.21
N ASP A 91 -5.46 12.06 14.80
CA ASP A 91 -6.55 13.01 15.01
C ASP A 91 -6.26 14.31 14.24
N PRO A 92 -7.28 15.06 13.78
CA PRO A 92 -7.07 16.35 13.10
C PRO A 92 -6.27 17.38 13.91
N LEU A 93 -6.23 17.25 15.24
CA LEU A 93 -5.43 18.09 16.14
C LEU A 93 -3.97 17.65 16.27
N ASP A 94 -3.61 16.47 15.75
CA ASP A 94 -2.24 15.98 15.80
C ASP A 94 -1.32 16.84 14.94
N LYS A 95 -0.17 17.20 15.52
CA LYS A 95 0.90 17.92 14.83
C LYS A 95 1.81 16.90 14.14
N LEU A 96 1.59 16.71 12.85
CA LEU A 96 2.31 15.74 12.02
C LEU A 96 3.28 16.43 11.07
N PHE A 97 4.36 15.72 10.74
CA PHE A 97 5.44 16.24 9.91
C PHE A 97 5.91 15.21 8.88
N ILE A 98 6.30 15.73 7.72
CA ILE A 98 7.02 15.02 6.66
C ILE A 98 8.11 15.92 6.09
N ASN A 99 9.36 15.46 6.05
CA ASN A 99 10.50 16.29 5.64
C ASN A 99 10.55 17.66 6.34
N ASN A 100 10.17 17.70 7.63
CA ASN A 100 10.01 18.90 8.46
C ASN A 100 8.88 19.87 8.04
N ASN A 101 8.10 19.53 7.01
CA ASN A 101 6.89 20.26 6.64
C ASN A 101 5.72 19.75 7.46
N LYS A 102 4.81 20.65 7.84
CA LYS A 102 3.57 20.28 8.50
C LYS A 102 2.68 19.49 7.55
N ALA A 103 2.08 18.44 8.09
CA ALA A 103 1.00 17.70 7.46
C ALA A 103 -0.20 17.72 8.40
N LYS A 104 -1.39 17.80 7.84
CA LYS A 104 -2.66 17.84 8.57
C LYS A 104 -3.45 16.58 8.25
N PHE A 105 -3.79 15.81 9.27
CA PHE A 105 -4.69 14.68 9.09
C PHE A 105 -6.11 15.17 8.73
N ILE A 106 -6.69 14.56 7.68
CA ILE A 106 -8.04 14.89 7.21
C ILE A 106 -9.01 13.83 7.70
N ASN A 107 -8.79 12.59 7.27
CA ASN A 107 -9.66 11.45 7.56
C ASN A 107 -8.95 10.11 7.24
N HIS A 108 -9.64 9.02 7.54
CA HIS A 108 -9.28 7.70 7.05
C HIS A 108 -9.95 7.45 5.71
N ASP A 109 -9.20 6.91 4.76
CA ASP A 109 -9.71 6.49 3.45
C ASP A 109 -9.54 4.97 3.31
N PHE A 110 -10.46 4.32 2.60
CA PHE A 110 -10.48 2.87 2.46
C PHE A 110 -10.29 2.53 0.98
N MET A 111 -9.13 1.95 0.67
CA MET A 111 -8.70 1.68 -0.71
C MET A 111 -8.19 0.25 -0.84
N GLU A 112 -8.23 -0.29 -2.05
CA GLU A 112 -7.71 -1.61 -2.36
C GLU A 112 -6.20 -1.68 -2.08
N ILE A 113 -5.71 -2.82 -1.62
CA ILE A 113 -4.27 -3.05 -1.39
C ILE A 113 -3.50 -2.87 -2.70
N GLY A 114 -2.40 -2.11 -2.68
CA GLY A 114 -1.64 -1.72 -3.86
C GLY A 114 -2.44 -0.87 -4.85
N MET A 115 -3.67 -0.50 -4.49
CA MET A 115 -4.66 0.13 -5.37
C MET A 115 -4.89 -0.67 -6.65
N ILE A 116 -4.89 -1.99 -6.49
CA ILE A 116 -5.17 -2.96 -7.53
C ILE A 116 -6.67 -3.29 -7.46
N PRO A 117 -7.44 -3.03 -8.53
CA PRO A 117 -8.85 -3.41 -8.64
C PRO A 117 -9.14 -4.81 -8.13
N ASN A 118 -10.19 -4.92 -7.32
CA ASN A 118 -10.67 -6.15 -6.69
C ASN A 118 -9.73 -6.74 -5.64
N ASN A 119 -8.60 -6.10 -5.31
CA ASN A 119 -7.89 -6.46 -4.08
C ASN A 119 -8.73 -6.10 -2.87
N PRO A 120 -8.57 -6.83 -1.75
CA PRO A 120 -9.24 -6.46 -0.52
C PRO A 120 -8.90 -5.03 -0.09
N ILE A 121 -9.87 -4.40 0.58
CA ILE A 121 -9.78 -2.99 0.97
C ILE A 121 -9.09 -2.85 2.33
N ILE A 122 -8.12 -1.94 2.41
CA ILE A 122 -7.44 -1.55 3.65
C ILE A 122 -7.54 -0.04 3.91
N MET A 123 -7.46 0.32 5.18
CA MET A 123 -7.43 1.70 5.63
C MET A 123 -6.07 2.39 5.39
N TYR A 124 -6.12 3.61 4.87
CA TYR A 124 -5.01 4.58 4.83
C TYR A 124 -5.39 5.84 5.62
N ASN A 125 -4.40 6.54 6.16
CA ASN A 125 -4.62 7.91 6.64
C ASN A 125 -4.40 8.88 5.48
N LYS A 126 -5.37 9.77 5.26
CA LYS A 126 -5.28 10.86 4.27
C LYS A 126 -4.84 12.14 4.96
N LEU A 127 -3.77 12.75 4.47
CA LEU A 127 -3.25 14.01 5.00
C LEU A 127 -3.16 15.06 3.90
N GLU A 128 -3.41 16.32 4.30
CA GLU A 128 -3.10 17.53 3.53
C GLU A 128 -1.70 18.03 3.89
N ILE A 129 -1.02 18.67 2.95
CA ILE A 129 0.33 19.21 3.18
C ILE A 129 0.35 20.68 2.82
N ASP A 130 0.84 21.50 3.73
CA ASP A 130 0.85 22.96 3.60
C ASP A 130 1.69 23.46 2.39
N ASN A 131 2.61 22.64 1.86
CA ASN A 131 3.54 23.04 0.81
C ASN A 131 3.68 21.97 -0.28
N LYS A 132 3.09 22.25 -1.46
CA LYS A 132 2.96 21.32 -2.60
C LYS A 132 4.25 21.07 -3.39
N ASN A 133 5.30 21.87 -3.17
CA ASN A 133 6.58 21.76 -3.89
C ASN A 133 7.60 20.80 -3.24
N ASN A 134 7.17 19.97 -2.30
CA ASN A 134 8.08 19.04 -1.65
C ASN A 134 8.27 17.78 -2.49
N ASN A 135 9.53 17.40 -2.71
CA ASN A 135 9.93 16.10 -3.26
C ASN A 135 9.61 15.00 -2.25
N ILE A 136 8.32 14.72 -2.09
CA ILE A 136 7.82 13.64 -1.26
C ILE A 136 7.93 12.35 -2.07
N LEU A 137 8.43 11.31 -1.41
CA LEU A 137 8.58 9.98 -1.98
C LEU A 137 7.76 8.99 -1.16
N SER A 138 7.23 7.98 -1.85
CA SER A 138 6.69 6.80 -1.21
C SER A 138 7.73 6.17 -0.28
N GLY A 139 7.30 5.66 0.87
CA GLY A 139 8.15 5.12 1.92
C GLY A 139 8.71 6.16 2.91
N GLN A 140 8.44 7.46 2.72
CA GLN A 140 8.85 8.48 3.69
C GLN A 140 8.03 8.39 4.99
N PRO A 141 8.65 8.65 6.15
CA PRO A 141 7.95 8.64 7.43
C PRO A 141 7.06 9.87 7.60
N ILE A 142 5.90 9.65 8.21
CA ILE A 142 5.16 10.68 8.93
C ILE A 142 5.47 10.52 10.41
N TYR A 143 5.79 11.61 11.09
CA TYR A 143 6.10 11.62 12.51
C TYR A 143 5.44 12.78 13.22
N ASN A 144 5.31 12.68 14.54
CA ASN A 144 4.73 13.74 15.36
C ASN A 144 5.80 14.62 16.02
N MET A 145 5.38 15.64 16.79
CA MET A 145 6.28 16.53 17.55
C MET A 145 7.23 15.83 18.53
N GLN A 146 6.98 14.56 18.90
CA GLN A 146 7.83 13.78 19.79
C GLN A 146 8.65 12.73 19.01
N ASP A 147 8.85 12.93 17.72
CA ASP A 147 9.61 12.05 16.83
C ASP A 147 9.11 10.60 16.80
N LYS A 148 7.82 10.38 17.11
CA LYS A 148 7.18 9.08 17.01
C LYS A 148 6.69 8.86 15.60
N LEU A 149 6.96 7.68 15.04
CA LEU A 149 6.40 7.27 13.75
C LEU A 149 4.87 7.21 13.86
N ALA A 150 4.18 7.92 12.98
CA ALA A 150 2.73 7.97 12.90
C ALA A 150 2.17 7.27 11.64
N GLY A 151 2.97 7.21 10.58
CA GLY A 151 2.67 6.44 9.39
C GLY A 151 3.82 6.47 8.39
N MET A 152 3.61 5.86 7.23
CA MET A 152 4.57 5.89 6.13
C MET A 152 3.83 6.17 4.82
N VAL A 153 4.35 7.08 4.00
CA VAL A 153 3.74 7.45 2.71
C VAL A 153 3.64 6.21 1.83
N SER A 154 2.45 5.89 1.36
CA SER A 154 2.22 4.87 0.34
C SER A 154 1.93 5.51 -1.02
N ARG A 155 1.10 6.55 -1.05
CA ARG A 155 0.74 7.27 -2.27
C ARG A 155 0.70 8.78 -2.04
N ILE A 156 0.95 9.49 -3.13
CA ILE A 156 0.83 10.94 -3.24
C ILE A 156 -0.14 11.20 -4.40
N ASP A 157 -1.13 12.08 -4.19
CA ASP A 157 -1.91 12.70 -5.26
C ASP A 157 -1.65 14.21 -5.29
N GLU A 158 -2.35 14.95 -6.16
CA GLU A 158 -2.12 16.39 -6.36
C GLU A 158 -2.28 17.23 -5.08
N ASN A 159 -3.12 16.79 -4.13
CA ASN A 159 -3.48 17.57 -2.94
C ASN A 159 -3.25 16.83 -1.62
N HIS A 160 -3.00 15.53 -1.67
CA HIS A 160 -3.01 14.66 -0.50
C HIS A 160 -1.89 13.64 -0.53
N ILE A 161 -1.54 13.18 0.66
CA ILE A 161 -0.77 11.96 0.85
C ILE A 161 -1.61 10.92 1.57
N TYR A 162 -1.42 9.69 1.15
CA TYR A 162 -2.02 8.51 1.73
C TYR A 162 -0.93 7.71 2.42
N THR A 163 -1.13 7.44 3.70
CA THR A 163 -0.09 6.83 4.54
C THR A 163 -0.60 5.54 5.15
N ILE A 164 0.28 4.54 5.17
CA ILE A 164 0.08 3.29 5.90
C ILE A 164 0.15 3.63 7.40
N PRO A 165 -0.89 3.34 8.18
CA PRO A 165 -0.89 3.59 9.62
C PRO A 165 0.24 2.84 10.34
N THR A 166 0.82 3.44 11.39
CA THR A 166 1.90 2.76 12.15
C THR A 166 1.47 1.42 12.74
N ASN A 167 0.21 1.24 13.12
CA ASN A 167 -0.24 -0.05 13.63
C ASN A 167 -0.24 -1.16 12.56
N TYR A 168 -0.33 -0.84 11.27
CA TYR A 168 -0.12 -1.83 10.20
C TYR A 168 1.34 -2.23 10.13
N ILE A 169 2.25 -1.26 10.22
CA ILE A 169 3.71 -1.50 10.25
C ILE A 169 4.06 -2.42 11.43
N LEU A 170 3.56 -2.10 12.62
CA LEU A 170 3.77 -2.91 13.81
C LEU A 170 3.15 -4.30 13.66
N ASN A 171 1.93 -4.41 13.13
CA ASN A 171 1.31 -5.71 12.91
C ASN A 171 2.09 -6.56 11.92
N ALA A 172 2.59 -6.00 10.83
CA ALA A 172 3.38 -6.73 9.83
C ALA A 172 4.65 -7.36 10.43
N LEU A 173 5.30 -6.69 11.38
CA LEU A 173 6.45 -7.26 12.10
C LEU A 173 6.10 -8.42 13.05
N ASN A 174 4.85 -8.49 13.52
CA ASN A 174 4.39 -9.51 14.46
C ASN A 174 3.58 -10.62 13.78
N LYS A 175 3.19 -10.42 12.52
CA LYS A 175 2.35 -11.34 11.76
C LYS A 175 3.10 -12.64 11.48
N LYS A 176 2.42 -13.78 11.64
CA LYS A 176 2.99 -15.11 11.36
C LYS A 176 3.31 -15.30 9.89
N ASP A 177 2.43 -14.81 9.02
CA ASP A 177 2.61 -14.89 7.57
C ASP A 177 2.15 -13.58 6.92
N ASN A 178 3.08 -12.91 6.26
CA ASN A 178 2.84 -11.65 5.54
C ASN A 178 2.58 -11.86 4.04
N THR A 179 2.73 -13.08 3.54
CA THR A 179 2.61 -13.42 2.11
C THR A 179 1.18 -13.75 1.69
N ILE A 180 0.30 -14.01 2.67
CA ILE A 180 -1.08 -14.44 2.43
C ILE A 180 -2.03 -13.26 2.59
N ILE A 181 -3.00 -13.18 1.67
CA ILE A 181 -4.15 -12.29 1.77
C ILE A 181 -5.39 -13.15 1.97
N TYR A 182 -6.24 -12.78 2.94
CA TYR A 182 -7.53 -13.40 3.14
C TYR A 182 -8.62 -12.55 2.50
N SER A 183 -9.56 -13.17 1.81
CA SER A 183 -10.69 -12.50 1.19
C SER A 183 -12.01 -13.16 1.59
N LEU A 184 -13.09 -12.42 1.36
CA LEU A 184 -14.45 -12.90 1.48
C LEU A 184 -15.03 -13.17 0.10
N ASN A 185 -15.66 -14.33 -0.04
CA ASN A 185 -16.44 -14.68 -1.23
C ASN A 185 -17.95 -14.49 -0.96
N GLU A 186 -18.30 -13.67 0.03
CA GLU A 186 -19.68 -13.36 0.41
C GLU A 186 -19.91 -11.85 0.33
N ASP A 187 -21.14 -11.44 0.02
CA ASP A 187 -21.55 -10.05 0.13
C ASP A 187 -21.43 -9.57 1.59
N ILE A 188 -20.64 -8.51 1.79
CA ILE A 188 -20.39 -7.89 3.09
C ILE A 188 -21.71 -7.50 3.78
N ASN A 189 -22.74 -7.14 3.02
CA ASN A 189 -24.05 -6.79 3.56
C ASN A 189 -24.81 -7.98 4.17
N ASN A 190 -24.39 -9.21 3.87
CA ASN A 190 -24.98 -10.42 4.43
C ASN A 190 -24.33 -10.84 5.75
N ILE A 191 -23.23 -10.22 6.15
CA ILE A 191 -22.51 -10.56 7.38
C ILE A 191 -23.16 -9.85 8.57
N GLN A 192 -23.56 -10.63 9.56
CA GLN A 192 -24.22 -10.13 10.79
C GLN A 192 -23.23 -9.99 11.95
N LYS A 193 -22.34 -10.98 12.11
CA LYS A 193 -21.31 -10.98 13.14
C LYS A 193 -20.00 -11.53 12.61
N ILE A 194 -18.91 -11.07 13.20
CA ILE A 194 -17.59 -11.67 13.06
C ILE A 194 -17.09 -11.97 14.46
N ASN A 195 -16.87 -13.26 14.74
CA ASN A 195 -16.71 -13.77 16.10
C ASN A 195 -17.87 -13.25 16.97
N ASN A 196 -17.56 -12.58 18.08
CA ASN A 196 -18.56 -12.00 18.99
C ASN A 196 -18.94 -10.55 18.67
N TYR A 197 -18.36 -9.95 17.64
CA TYR A 197 -18.59 -8.55 17.29
C TYR A 197 -19.71 -8.42 16.25
N LYS A 198 -20.61 -7.46 16.48
CA LYS A 198 -21.69 -7.14 15.54
C LYS A 198 -21.16 -6.34 14.36
N VAL A 199 -21.60 -6.70 13.17
CA VAL A 199 -21.40 -5.92 11.94
C VAL A 199 -22.58 -4.96 11.75
N ILE A 200 -22.28 -3.71 11.46
CA ILE A 200 -23.25 -2.63 11.24
C ILE A 200 -22.87 -1.95 9.93
N CYS A 201 -23.74 -2.01 8.92
CA CYS A 201 -23.52 -1.38 7.60
C CYS A 201 -22.16 -1.75 6.98
N GLY A 202 -21.82 -3.04 6.98
CA GLY A 202 -20.56 -3.54 6.44
C GLY A 202 -19.29 -3.14 7.21
N LYS A 203 -19.46 -2.59 8.42
CA LYS A 203 -18.36 -2.19 9.30
C LYS A 203 -18.37 -2.93 10.63
N ILE A 204 -17.19 -3.09 11.22
CA ILE A 204 -16.96 -3.74 12.50
C ILE A 204 -16.00 -2.91 13.35
N TYR A 205 -16.26 -2.85 14.65
CA TYR A 205 -15.37 -2.17 15.58
C TYR A 205 -14.04 -2.93 15.71
N CYS A 206 -12.94 -2.27 15.37
CA CYS A 206 -11.60 -2.82 15.52
C CYS A 206 -10.92 -2.21 16.75
N SER A 207 -10.59 -3.04 17.74
CA SER A 207 -9.93 -2.58 18.98
C SER A 207 -8.55 -1.98 18.75
N LEU A 208 -7.81 -2.49 17.76
CA LEU A 208 -6.49 -1.99 17.36
C LEU A 208 -6.56 -0.52 16.92
N HIS A 209 -7.61 -0.17 16.19
CA HIS A 209 -7.84 1.19 15.70
C HIS A 209 -8.73 2.01 16.62
N LYS A 210 -9.54 1.39 17.47
CA LYS A 210 -10.61 2.06 18.25
C LYS A 210 -11.64 2.77 17.37
N MET A 211 -11.93 2.23 16.19
CA MET A 211 -12.95 2.74 15.28
C MET A 211 -13.68 1.60 14.56
N TYR A 212 -14.78 1.93 13.88
CA TYR A 212 -15.42 1.04 12.91
C TYR A 212 -14.69 1.08 11.57
N ILE A 213 -14.17 -0.08 11.13
CA ILE A 213 -13.50 -0.26 9.83
C ILE A 213 -14.32 -1.19 8.95
N SER A 214 -14.03 -1.23 7.64
CA SER A 214 -14.67 -2.21 6.75
C SER A 214 -14.38 -3.63 7.21
N VAL A 215 -15.33 -4.53 6.97
CA VAL A 215 -15.17 -5.95 7.28
C VAL A 215 -13.92 -6.54 6.62
N ASP A 216 -13.65 -6.19 5.36
CA ASP A 216 -12.44 -6.65 4.66
C ASP A 216 -11.17 -6.25 5.39
N SER A 217 -11.02 -4.96 5.72
CA SER A 217 -9.88 -4.46 6.48
C SER A 217 -9.72 -5.22 7.79
N TYR A 218 -10.81 -5.47 8.50
CA TYR A 218 -10.77 -6.19 9.77
C TYR A 218 -10.25 -7.62 9.62
N ILE A 219 -10.71 -8.35 8.60
CA ILE A 219 -10.30 -9.74 8.35
C ILE A 219 -8.81 -9.79 8.02
N ILE A 220 -8.34 -8.91 7.14
CA ILE A 220 -6.94 -8.86 6.72
C ILE A 220 -6.03 -8.59 7.93
N ILE A 221 -6.36 -7.57 8.73
CA ILE A 221 -5.61 -7.19 9.93
C ILE A 221 -5.54 -8.35 10.92
N ASN A 222 -6.65 -9.08 11.09
CA ASN A 222 -6.80 -10.12 12.11
C ASN A 222 -6.58 -11.55 11.59
N SER A 223 -6.04 -11.72 10.39
CA SER A 223 -6.05 -13.03 9.72
C SER A 223 -5.19 -14.12 10.38
N ASP A 224 -4.34 -13.76 11.33
CA ASP A 224 -3.56 -14.72 12.13
C ASP A 224 -4.43 -15.41 13.20
N ASN A 225 -5.60 -14.83 13.48
CA ASN A 225 -6.58 -15.34 14.41
C ASN A 225 -7.64 -16.13 13.66
N ILE A 226 -8.28 -17.08 14.36
CA ILE A 226 -9.47 -17.74 13.83
C ILE A 226 -10.59 -16.68 13.73
N VAL A 227 -11.03 -16.42 12.49
CA VAL A 227 -12.13 -15.52 12.17
C VAL A 227 -13.30 -16.34 11.68
N SER A 228 -14.42 -16.28 12.38
CA SER A 228 -15.68 -16.93 12.02
C SER A 228 -16.74 -15.87 11.73
N LEU A 229 -17.49 -16.02 10.65
CA LEU A 229 -18.52 -15.06 10.24
C LEU A 229 -19.90 -15.71 10.29
N LEU A 230 -20.85 -15.05 10.96
CA LEU A 230 -22.25 -15.43 10.97
C LEU A 230 -23.00 -14.59 9.94
N LEU A 231 -23.63 -15.27 8.98
CA LEU A 231 -24.46 -14.64 7.96
C LEU A 231 -25.90 -14.45 8.46
N LYS A 232 -26.63 -13.52 7.82
CA LYS A 232 -28.06 -13.26 8.11
C LYS A 232 -28.95 -14.51 7.99
N ASN A 233 -28.56 -15.48 7.17
CA ASN A 233 -29.27 -16.75 7.01
C ASN A 233 -28.86 -17.83 8.03
N GLY A 234 -28.11 -17.46 9.06
CA GLY A 234 -27.71 -18.36 10.15
C GLY A 234 -26.52 -19.27 9.83
N ARG A 235 -26.01 -19.27 8.60
CA ARG A 235 -24.80 -20.02 8.24
C ARG A 235 -23.56 -19.36 8.82
N THR A 236 -22.62 -20.20 9.21
CA THR A 236 -21.28 -19.77 9.65
C THR A 236 -20.27 -20.12 8.58
N ILE A 237 -19.42 -19.18 8.21
CA ILE A 237 -18.32 -19.36 7.25
C ILE A 237 -16.99 -18.86 7.83
N ASN A 238 -15.89 -19.21 7.19
CA ASN A 238 -14.55 -18.67 7.47
C ASN A 238 -14.03 -17.91 6.23
N PRO A 239 -13.18 -16.88 6.40
CA PRO A 239 -12.50 -16.25 5.27
C PRO A 239 -11.68 -17.27 4.49
N VAL A 240 -11.60 -17.07 3.18
CA VAL A 240 -10.86 -17.96 2.28
C VAL A 240 -9.44 -17.42 2.13
N LEU A 241 -8.44 -18.31 2.19
CA LEU A 241 -7.08 -17.96 1.80
C LEU A 241 -7.07 -17.65 0.30
N ASN A 242 -6.64 -16.45 -0.04
CA ASN A 242 -6.30 -16.11 -1.41
C ASN A 242 -4.78 -16.23 -1.54
N THR A 243 -4.32 -17.40 -1.98
CA THR A 243 -2.90 -17.57 -2.30
C THR A 243 -2.64 -16.83 -3.60
N THR A 244 -1.78 -15.82 -3.56
CA THR A 244 -1.42 -14.96 -4.71
C THR A 244 -0.61 -15.68 -5.80
N ASN A 245 -0.94 -16.93 -6.13
CA ASN A 245 -0.26 -17.76 -7.13
C ASN A 245 -1.10 -18.13 -8.35
N ASN A 246 -2.33 -17.63 -8.50
CA ASN A 246 -3.13 -17.84 -9.72
C ASN A 246 -3.52 -16.51 -10.37
N TYR A 247 -2.54 -15.77 -10.91
CA TYR A 247 -2.78 -14.81 -11.99
C TYR A 247 -2.77 -15.52 -13.35
N ASN A 248 -3.59 -16.57 -13.51
CA ASN A 248 -3.98 -17.06 -14.82
C ASN A 248 -5.27 -16.32 -15.20
N ASN A 249 -5.11 -15.14 -15.80
CA ASN A 249 -6.23 -14.31 -16.22
C ASN A 249 -6.80 -14.81 -17.56
N ASN A 250 -7.76 -15.73 -17.50
CA ASN A 250 -8.81 -15.79 -18.52
C ASN A 250 -10.02 -15.04 -17.97
N TYR A 251 -10.05 -13.72 -18.16
CA TYR A 251 -11.21 -12.91 -17.77
C TYR A 251 -11.55 -11.88 -18.84
N ASN A 252 -12.79 -11.96 -19.34
CA ASN A 252 -13.43 -10.91 -20.11
C ASN A 252 -13.94 -9.85 -19.13
N TYR A 253 -13.38 -8.64 -19.18
CA TYR A 253 -13.85 -7.50 -18.40
C TYR A 253 -14.37 -6.40 -19.32
N ASN A 254 -15.62 -5.98 -19.09
CA ASN A 254 -16.12 -4.67 -19.50
C ASN A 254 -15.88 -3.70 -18.33
N TYR A 255 -14.95 -2.76 -18.50
CA TYR A 255 -14.55 -1.81 -17.46
C TYR A 255 -14.95 -0.40 -17.88
N ASN A 256 -15.81 0.25 -17.09
CA ASN A 256 -16.15 1.67 -17.21
C ASN A 256 -15.65 2.36 -15.94
N ASN A 257 -14.54 3.10 -16.02
CA ASN A 257 -14.18 4.08 -15.00
C ASN A 257 -13.29 5.19 -15.57
N ASN A 258 -13.73 6.44 -15.34
CA ASN A 258 -13.02 7.68 -15.65
C ASN A 258 -11.90 7.94 -14.63
N TYR A 259 -10.82 7.17 -14.69
CA TYR A 259 -9.57 7.54 -14.01
C TYR A 259 -8.73 8.43 -14.94
N ASN A 260 -8.40 9.65 -14.50
CA ASN A 260 -7.40 10.47 -15.17
C ASN A 260 -6.02 9.81 -14.99
N ASN A 261 -5.63 9.04 -16.00
CA ASN A 261 -4.34 8.38 -16.10
C ASN A 261 -3.29 9.36 -16.62
N ASN A 262 -2.77 10.22 -15.74
CA ASN A 262 -1.76 11.20 -16.15
C ASN A 262 -0.37 10.55 -16.20
N LEU A 263 0.27 10.61 -17.36
CA LEU A 263 1.70 10.38 -17.56
C LEU A 263 2.38 11.75 -17.56
N ILE A 264 3.18 12.05 -16.54
CA ILE A 264 3.99 13.27 -16.51
C ILE A 264 5.45 12.87 -16.67
N ILE A 265 6.04 13.24 -17.81
CA ILE A 265 7.47 13.09 -18.09
C ILE A 265 8.12 14.44 -17.80
N LYS A 266 8.98 14.50 -16.79
CA LYS A 266 9.83 15.66 -16.52
C LYS A 266 11.22 15.18 -16.16
N ASP A 267 12.23 15.68 -16.87
CA ASP A 267 13.65 15.44 -16.55
C ASP A 267 14.04 13.94 -16.42
N ASN A 268 13.59 13.10 -17.36
CA ASN A 268 13.82 11.64 -17.36
C ASN A 268 13.24 10.87 -16.15
N VAL A 269 12.41 11.50 -15.32
CA VAL A 269 11.65 10.84 -14.25
C VAL A 269 10.23 10.59 -14.74
N ILE A 270 9.83 9.33 -14.79
CA ILE A 270 8.46 8.92 -15.17
C ILE A 270 7.65 8.68 -13.90
N LYS A 271 6.64 9.52 -13.67
CA LYS A 271 5.67 9.29 -12.59
C LYS A 271 4.50 8.48 -13.13
N PHE A 272 4.34 7.27 -12.63
CA PHE A 272 3.19 6.41 -12.95
C PHE A 272 2.09 6.56 -11.90
N SER A 273 0.83 6.58 -12.34
CA SER A 273 -0.29 6.31 -11.43
C SER A 273 -0.39 4.80 -11.19
N SER A 274 -0.96 4.39 -10.05
CA SER A 274 -1.23 2.98 -9.76
C SER A 274 -2.14 2.33 -10.82
N GLY A 275 -3.05 3.11 -11.42
CA GLY A 275 -3.91 2.66 -12.52
C GLY A 275 -3.14 2.36 -13.81
N PHE A 276 -2.08 3.11 -14.13
CA PHE A 276 -1.24 2.84 -15.30
C PHE A 276 -0.38 1.59 -15.11
N LEU A 277 0.20 1.40 -13.92
CA LEU A 277 0.94 0.16 -13.57
C LEU A 277 0.04 -1.09 -13.67
N HIS A 278 -1.23 -0.96 -13.31
CA HIS A 278 -2.22 -2.01 -13.47
C HIS A 278 -2.52 -2.34 -14.94
N LEU A 279 -2.69 -1.33 -15.80
CA LEU A 279 -2.86 -1.51 -17.25
C LEU A 279 -1.65 -2.25 -17.86
N LEU A 280 -0.43 -1.89 -17.44
CA LEU A 280 0.79 -2.56 -17.88
C LEU A 280 0.85 -4.03 -17.44
N LYS A 281 0.42 -4.31 -16.22
CA LYS A 281 0.37 -5.67 -15.65
C LYS A 281 -0.69 -6.54 -16.36
N LEU A 282 -1.82 -5.96 -16.73
CA LEU A 282 -2.90 -6.65 -17.44
C LEU A 282 -2.59 -6.95 -18.90
N LEU A 283 -1.91 -6.03 -19.60
CA LEU A 283 -1.71 -6.16 -21.03
C LEU A 283 -0.66 -7.20 -21.41
N GLY A 284 0.25 -7.59 -20.51
CA GLY A 284 1.28 -8.61 -20.77
C GLY A 284 2.21 -8.33 -21.96
N ASP A 285 2.05 -7.18 -22.63
CA ASP A 285 2.64 -6.86 -23.92
C ASP A 285 3.54 -5.64 -23.81
N THR A 286 4.83 -5.93 -23.68
CA THR A 286 5.92 -4.96 -23.56
C THR A 286 6.10 -4.08 -24.81
N CYS A 287 5.50 -4.44 -25.96
CA CYS A 287 5.54 -3.63 -27.18
C CYS A 287 4.71 -2.35 -27.08
N LEU A 288 3.58 -2.38 -26.36
CA LEU A 288 2.75 -1.18 -26.16
C LEU A 288 3.42 -0.21 -25.20
N ILE A 289 4.08 -0.73 -24.16
CA ILE A 289 4.92 0.05 -23.21
C ILE A 289 6.00 0.81 -23.96
N LYS A 290 6.69 0.14 -24.90
CA LYS A 290 7.69 0.76 -25.76
C LYS A 290 7.09 1.87 -26.64
N LYS A 291 5.90 1.67 -27.21
CA LYS A 291 5.21 2.70 -28.00
C LYS A 291 4.78 3.92 -27.17
N ILE A 292 4.35 3.71 -25.92
CA ILE A 292 3.96 4.79 -25.00
C ILE A 292 5.20 5.58 -24.55
N LEU A 293 6.28 4.88 -24.18
CA LEU A 293 7.54 5.48 -23.71
C LEU A 293 8.32 6.19 -24.84
N MET A 294 8.22 5.73 -26.09
CA MET A 294 8.98 6.30 -27.20
C MET A 294 8.31 7.50 -27.89
N ASN A 295 7.02 7.76 -27.68
CA ASN A 295 6.31 8.72 -28.53
C ASN A 295 5.83 10.04 -27.88
N ASN A 296 6.00 10.30 -26.58
CA ASN A 296 5.51 11.54 -25.95
C ASN A 296 4.04 11.90 -26.34
N ILE A 297 3.16 10.92 -26.46
CA ILE A 297 1.77 11.14 -26.90
C ILE A 297 0.88 11.37 -25.68
N ASN A 298 0.14 12.47 -25.68
CA ASN A 298 -1.00 12.68 -24.80
C ASN A 298 -2.13 11.75 -25.25
N TYR A 299 -2.60 10.87 -24.38
CA TYR A 299 -3.77 10.04 -24.65
C TYR A 299 -4.97 10.59 -23.87
N GLU A 300 -6.04 10.89 -24.59
CA GLU A 300 -7.36 11.16 -24.03
C GLU A 300 -8.25 9.95 -24.34
N TYR A 301 -8.84 9.33 -23.32
CA TYR A 301 -9.70 8.17 -23.52
C TYR A 301 -11.14 8.65 -23.69
N VAL A 302 -11.69 8.49 -24.90
CA VAL A 302 -13.11 8.75 -25.17
C VAL A 302 -13.85 7.41 -25.13
N ILE A 303 -14.81 7.28 -24.23
CA ILE A 303 -15.74 6.15 -24.21
C ILE A 303 -16.74 6.36 -25.35
N SER A 304 -16.57 5.64 -26.46
CA SER A 304 -17.62 5.58 -27.48
C SER A 304 -18.68 4.58 -27.01
N ASN A 305 -19.77 5.11 -26.44
CA ASN A 305 -21.01 4.36 -26.30
C ASN A 305 -21.65 4.22 -27.68
N ASP A 306 -21.32 3.19 -28.44
CA ASP A 306 -22.15 2.79 -29.58
C ASP A 306 -22.47 1.30 -29.49
N ILE A 307 -23.72 1.05 -29.10
CA ILE A 307 -24.43 -0.20 -29.37
C ILE A 307 -24.70 -0.18 -30.87
N ILE A 308 -24.18 -1.16 -31.61
CA ILE A 308 -24.73 -1.50 -32.92
C ILE A 308 -25.39 -2.87 -32.78
N SER A 309 -26.68 -2.87 -33.11
CA SER A 309 -27.64 -3.97 -33.19
C SER A 309 -27.13 -5.22 -33.90
#